data_AF-A0A5K0WCD5-F1
#
_entry.id   AF-A0A5K0WCD5-F1
#
_cell.length_a   1.000
_cell.length_b   1.000
_cell.length_c   1.000
_cell.angle_alpha   90.00
_cell.angle_beta   90.00
_cell.angle_gamma   90.00
#
_symmetry.space_group_name_H-M   'P 1'
#
loop_
_entity.id
_entity.type
_entity.pdbx_description
1 polymer ?
#
loop_
_entity_poly.entity_id
_entity_poly.type
_entity_poly.pdbx_seq_one_letter_code
_entity_poly.pdbx_strand_id
1 'polypeptide(L)' 'SADGILVPGGFGDRGVQGKILAAKYARENRIPYLGICLGMQIAVIEFSRS' A
#
# COMPACT_ATOMS: atom_id res chain seq x y z
N SER A 1 -4.91 -18.14 4.11
CA SER A 1 -3.96 -17.00 4.08
C SER A 1 -3.76 -16.59 2.63
N ALA A 2 -3.28 -15.37 2.38
CA ALA A 2 -2.89 -14.91 1.05
C ALA A 2 -1.38 -14.67 1.01
N ASP A 3 -0.76 -14.87 -0.16
CA ASP A 3 0.71 -14.81 -0.31
C ASP A 3 1.23 -13.42 -0.71
N GLY A 4 0.36 -12.44 -0.92
CA GLY A 4 0.72 -11.10 -1.36
C GLY A 4 -0.41 -10.08 -1.21
N ILE A 5 -0.05 -8.80 -1.34
CA ILE A 5 -0.96 -7.66 -1.23
C ILE A 5 -0.93 -6.86 -2.53
N LEU A 6 -2.09 -6.72 -3.16
CA LEU A 6 -2.29 -5.85 -4.32
C LEU A 6 -3.02 -4.58 -3.87
N VAL A 7 -2.39 -3.43 -4.06
CA VAL A 7 -3.04 -2.13 -3.87
C VAL A 7 -3.25 -1.48 -5.23
N PRO A 8 -4.49 -1.43 -5.74
CA PRO A 8 -4.78 -0.81 -7.02
C PRO A 8 -4.79 0.72 -6.92
N GLY A 9 -4.93 1.36 -8.08
CA GLY A 9 -5.26 2.78 -8.18
C GLY A 9 -6.55 3.14 -7.43
N GLY A 10 -6.81 4.44 -7.29
CA GLY A 10 -8.06 4.94 -6.73
C GLY A 10 -8.15 6.43 -7.01
N PHE A 11 -9.34 6.90 -7.37
CA PHE A 11 -9.58 8.31 -7.62
C PHE A 11 -10.15 8.98 -6.36
N GLY A 12 -9.72 10.21 -6.07
CA GLY A 12 -10.09 10.93 -4.85
C GLY A 12 -9.28 10.51 -3.62
N ASP A 13 -9.70 11.00 -2.46
CA ASP A 13 -9.00 10.93 -1.17
C ASP A 13 -9.52 9.82 -0.25
N ARG A 14 -10.77 9.38 -0.44
CA ARG A 14 -11.41 8.37 0.41
C ARG A 14 -10.67 7.03 0.36
N GLY A 15 -10.30 6.53 1.55
CA GLY A 15 -9.69 5.21 1.70
C GLY A 15 -8.16 5.18 1.56
N VAL A 16 -7.50 6.33 1.35
CA VAL A 16 -6.03 6.43 1.26
C VAL A 16 -5.33 5.91 2.53
N GLN A 17 -5.85 6.22 3.72
CA GLN A 17 -5.24 5.76 4.97
C GLN A 17 -5.25 4.23 5.10
N GLY A 18 -6.32 3.56 4.66
CA GLY A 18 -6.38 2.10 4.65
C GLY A 18 -5.33 1.49 3.72
N LYS A 19 -5.08 2.12 2.56
CA LYS A 19 -4.03 1.69 1.63
C LYS A 19 -2.62 1.87 2.23
N ILE A 20 -2.38 2.97 2.96
CA ILE A 20 -1.11 3.19 3.69
C ILE A 20 -0.89 2.10 4.74
N LEU A 21 -1.93 1.76 5.52
CA LEU A 21 -1.85 0.67 6.51
C LEU A 21 -1.54 -0.68 5.86
N ALA A 22 -2.12 -0.97 4.69
CA ALA A 22 -1.85 -2.19 3.94
C ALA A 22 -0.39 -2.24 3.43
N ALA A 23 0.15 -1.12 2.92
CA ALA A 23 1.55 -1.03 2.50
C ALA A 23 2.52 -1.22 3.68
N LYS A 24 2.23 -0.59 4.83
CA LYS A 24 3.01 -0.75 6.05
C LYS A 24 3.05 -2.20 6.52
N TYR A 25 1.88 -2.83 6.58
CA TYR A 25 1.76 -4.22 6.97
C TYR A 25 2.56 -5.14 6.03
N ALA A 26 2.49 -4.91 4.72
CA ALA A 26 3.26 -5.68 3.75
C ALA A 26 4.77 -5.56 3.99
N ARG A 27 5.27 -4.33 4.19
CA ARG A 27 6.69 -4.03 4.39
C ARG A 27 7.24 -4.63 5.69
N GLU A 28 6.55 -4.41 6.81
CA GLU A 28 7.00 -4.89 8.13
C GLU A 28 7.00 -6.42 8.23
N ASN A 29 6.09 -7.09 7.51
CA ASN A 29 5.96 -8.55 7.52
C ASN A 29 6.66 -9.23 6.32
N ARG A 30 7.39 -8.48 5.49
CA ARG A 30 8.07 -8.98 4.28
C ARG A 30 7.13 -9.74 3.33
N ILE A 31 5.88 -9.27 3.20
CA ILE A 31 4.88 -9.83 2.29
C ILE A 31 5.03 -9.13 0.93
N PRO A 32 5.05 -9.87 -0.20
CA PRO A 32 5.06 -9.29 -1.53
C PRO A 32 3.95 -8.24 -1.74
N TYR A 33 4.34 -7.06 -2.21
CA TYR A 33 3.44 -5.93 -2.45
C TYR A 33 3.50 -5.50 -3.91
N LEU A 34 2.35 -5.38 -4.57
CA LEU A 34 2.23 -4.76 -5.88
C LEU A 34 1.32 -3.54 -5.79
N GLY A 35 1.88 -2.36 -6.01
CA GLY A 35 1.15 -1.09 -6.06
C GLY A 35 0.97 -0.62 -7.50
N ILE A 36 -0.28 -0.44 -7.96
CA ILE A 36 -0.58 0.06 -9.31
C ILE A 36 -1.01 1.53 -9.23
N CYS A 37 -0.38 2.39 -10.03
CA CYS A 37 -0.69 3.84 -10.09
C CYS A 37 -0.62 4.48 -8.68
N LEU A 38 -1.74 4.94 -8.13
CA LEU A 38 -1.80 5.45 -6.75
C LEU A 38 -1.24 4.44 -5.74
N GLY A 39 -1.40 3.13 -5.96
CA GLY A 39 -0.83 2.10 -5.06
C GLY A 39 0.70 2.16 -4.95
N MET A 40 1.41 2.57 -6.00
CA MET A 40 2.85 2.82 -5.94
C MET A 40 3.16 4.07 -5.13
N GLN A 41 2.40 5.15 -5.35
CA GLN A 41 2.54 6.40 -4.59
C GLN A 41 2.29 6.17 -3.09
N ILE A 42 1.30 5.34 -2.75
CA ILE A 42 1.01 4.94 -1.37
C ILE A 42 2.22 4.26 -0.72
N ALA A 43 2.93 3.37 -1.43
CA ALA A 43 4.12 2.72 -0.89
C ALA A 43 5.23 3.74 -0.58
N VAL A 44 5.43 4.73 -1.46
CA VAL A 44 6.39 5.82 -1.22
C VAL A 44 5.96 6.68 -0.02
N ILE A 45 4.69 7.08 0.04
CA ILE A 45 4.13 7.87 1.14
C ILE A 45 4.28 7.13 2.47
N GLU A 46 3.97 5.84 2.50
CA GLU A 46 4.11 5.00 3.69
C GLU A 46 5.57 4.93 4.15
N PHE A 47 6.48 4.65 3.23
CA PHE A 47 7.90 4.57 3.52
C PHE A 47 8.47 5.89 4.04
N SER A 48 8.09 7.03 3.45
CA SER A 48 8.55 8.35 3.89
C SER A 48 8.00 8.82 5.24
N ARG A 49 6.89 8.23 5.71
CA ARG A 49 6.26 8.58 7.01
C ARG A 49 6.72 7.67 8.16
N SER A 50 7.59 6.70 7.87
CA SER A 50 8.04 5.66 8.79
C SER A 50 9.48 5.86 9.26
#